data_AF-A0A522RCC9-F1
#
_entry.id   AF-A0A522RCC9-F1
#
_cell.length_a   1.000
_cell.length_b   1.000
_cell.length_c   1.000
_cell.angle_alpha   90.00
_cell.angle_beta   90.00
_cell.angle_gamma   90.00
#
_symmetry.space_group_name_H-M   'P 1'
#
loop_
_entity.id
_entity.type
_entity.pdbx_description
1 polymer ?
#
loop_
_entity_poly.entity_id
_entity_poly.type
_entity_poly.pdbx_seq_one_letter_code
_entity_poly.pdbx_strand_id
1 'polypeptide(L)'
;MHRPAVSVLINNHNYGGLVADAIASALCQEEVAAEIIVVDDGSTDQSRSVLESCRDRVRIVFQDNRGQAAAINAGVEASRGEFLCFLDADDWWAPGKLRAVVAAFQSNPDTVLVYHRLQPLLADGSLTLKPIPRTLCDGDISRRLARSAGWWPFPMTSAIAVKRSAWEAVGAIPSQFRISADAWLAGIYP
;
A
#
# COMPACT_ATOMS: atom_id res chain seq x y z
N MET A 1 -16.45 18.91 -5.25
CA MET A 1 -15.61 18.35 -4.17
C MET A 1 -14.26 18.00 -4.79
N HIS A 2 -13.14 18.45 -4.21
CA HIS A 2 -11.81 18.15 -4.75
C HIS A 2 -11.49 16.66 -4.48
N ARG A 3 -11.07 15.93 -5.50
CA ARG A 3 -10.65 14.53 -5.38
C ARG A 3 -9.28 14.50 -4.67
N PRO A 4 -9.06 13.68 -3.63
CA PRO A 4 -7.74 13.58 -3.02
C PRO A 4 -6.73 13.07 -4.06
N ALA A 5 -5.47 13.49 -3.94
CA ALA A 5 -4.42 13.00 -4.84
C ALA A 5 -4.11 11.53 -4.55
N VAL A 6 -4.11 11.15 -3.27
CA VAL A 6 -3.72 9.80 -2.81
C VAL A 6 -4.82 9.17 -1.94
N SER A 7 -5.04 7.88 -2.14
CA SER A 7 -5.70 7.01 -1.17
C SER A 7 -4.67 6.09 -0.53
N VAL A 8 -4.49 6.22 0.79
CA VAL A 8 -3.68 5.31 1.59
C VAL A 8 -4.57 4.17 2.05
N LEU A 9 -4.21 2.95 1.69
CA LEU A 9 -4.95 1.73 2.01
C LEU A 9 -4.15 0.91 3.01
N ILE A 10 -4.64 0.88 4.25
CA ILE A 10 -4.02 0.13 5.34
C ILE A 10 -4.80 -1.17 5.55
N ASN A 11 -4.17 -2.32 5.36
CA ASN A 11 -4.77 -3.62 5.61
C ASN A 11 -4.32 -4.17 6.97
N ASN A 12 -5.28 -4.41 7.87
CA ASN A 12 -5.05 -4.84 9.24
C ASN A 12 -5.71 -6.19 9.50
N HIS A 13 -4.96 -7.13 10.08
CA HIS A 13 -5.48 -8.34 10.69
C HIS A 13 -4.59 -8.74 11.86
N ASN A 14 -5.07 -8.55 13.10
CA ASN A 14 -4.35 -8.83 14.34
C ASN A 14 -3.03 -8.04 14.53
N TYR A 15 -3.00 -6.79 14.09
CA TYR A 15 -1.87 -5.87 14.32
C TYR A 15 -2.25 -4.71 15.24
N GLY A 16 -3.10 -4.95 16.23
CA GLY A 16 -3.57 -3.91 17.15
C GLY A 16 -2.46 -3.23 17.95
N GLY A 17 -1.28 -3.85 18.06
CA GLY A 17 -0.10 -3.26 18.68
C GLY A 17 0.70 -2.32 17.78
N LEU A 18 0.46 -2.33 16.46
CA LEU A 18 1.29 -1.64 15.46
C LEU A 18 0.48 -0.71 14.53
N VAL A 19 -0.81 -1.02 14.31
CA VAL A 19 -1.66 -0.28 13.36
C VAL A 19 -1.80 1.21 13.67
N ALA A 20 -1.65 1.61 14.93
CA ALA A 20 -1.62 3.01 15.33
C ALA A 20 -0.42 3.76 14.73
N ASP A 21 0.75 3.12 14.65
CA ASP A 21 1.97 3.70 14.07
C ASP A 21 1.85 3.79 12.55
N ALA A 22 1.28 2.77 11.90
CA ALA A 22 0.96 2.79 10.48
C ALA A 22 0.06 3.99 10.13
N ILE A 23 -1.06 4.15 10.86
CA ILE A 23 -2.01 5.27 10.71
C ILE A 23 -1.31 6.61 10.98
N ALA A 24 -0.56 6.72 12.07
CA ALA A 24 0.14 7.96 12.42
C ALA A 24 1.13 8.37 11.32
N SER A 25 1.89 7.42 10.77
CA SER A 25 2.86 7.70 9.71
C SER A 25 2.22 8.17 8.41
N ALA A 26 1.00 7.68 8.10
CA ALA A 26 0.21 8.12 6.96
C ALA A 26 -0.38 9.52 7.19
N LEU A 27 -0.87 9.81 8.40
CA LEU A 27 -1.39 11.13 8.78
C LEU A 27 -0.32 12.22 8.79
N CYS A 28 0.94 11.87 9.11
CA CYS A 28 2.07 12.79 9.12
C CYS A 28 2.64 13.11 7.73
N GLN A 29 2.00 12.66 6.64
CA GLN A 29 2.46 12.97 5.28
C GLN A 29 2.00 14.37 4.87
N GLU A 30 2.95 15.27 4.69
CA GLU A 30 2.70 16.66 4.33
C GLU A 30 2.73 16.88 2.81
N GLU A 31 2.24 18.06 2.37
CA GLU A 31 2.27 18.54 0.98
C GLU A 31 1.50 17.68 -0.04
N VAL A 32 0.74 16.68 0.42
CA VAL A 32 -0.09 15.81 -0.41
C VAL A 32 -1.48 15.67 0.19
N ALA A 33 -2.51 15.96 -0.60
CA ALA A 33 -3.89 15.69 -0.21
C ALA A 33 -4.15 14.17 -0.23
N ALA A 34 -4.18 13.55 0.94
CA ALA A 34 -4.41 12.12 1.10
C ALA A 34 -5.68 11.84 1.92
N GLU A 35 -6.41 10.80 1.54
CA GLU A 35 -7.38 10.12 2.41
C GLU A 35 -6.78 8.80 2.90
N ILE A 36 -7.17 8.38 4.09
CA ILE A 36 -6.66 7.16 4.72
C ILE A 36 -7.84 6.23 4.97
N ILE A 37 -7.75 5.03 4.43
CA ILE A 37 -8.73 3.96 4.58
C ILE A 37 -8.04 2.80 5.26
N VAL A 38 -8.55 2.39 6.41
CA VAL A 38 -8.10 1.21 7.13
C VAL A 38 -9.15 0.11 6.99
N VAL A 39 -8.73 -1.05 6.51
CA VAL A 39 -9.56 -2.24 6.40
C VAL A 39 -9.11 -3.24 7.44
N ASP A 40 -9.99 -3.51 8.39
CA ASP A 40 -9.80 -4.56 9.39
C ASP A 40 -10.45 -5.86 8.89
N ASP A 41 -9.61 -6.84 8.55
CA ASP A 41 -10.00 -8.12 7.96
C ASP A 41 -10.29 -9.16 9.04
N GLY A 42 -11.22 -8.83 9.93
CA GLY A 42 -11.72 -9.74 10.96
C GLY A 42 -10.72 -10.00 12.09
N SER A 43 -10.12 -8.95 12.65
CA SER A 43 -9.21 -9.08 13.78
C SER A 43 -9.92 -9.59 15.04
N THR A 44 -9.19 -10.37 15.83
CA THR A 44 -9.62 -10.94 17.11
C THR A 44 -8.84 -10.39 18.31
N ASP A 45 -7.82 -9.57 18.06
CA ASP A 45 -7.04 -8.87 19.07
C ASP A 45 -7.66 -7.49 19.42
N GLN A 46 -6.85 -6.59 19.98
CA GLN A 46 -7.26 -5.22 20.32
C GLN A 46 -7.41 -4.26 19.13
N SER A 47 -7.19 -4.72 17.88
CA SER A 47 -7.22 -3.87 16.68
C SER A 47 -8.47 -3.02 16.58
N ARG A 48 -9.66 -3.62 16.75
CA ARG A 48 -10.92 -2.89 16.66
C ARG A 48 -10.97 -1.70 17.62
N SER A 49 -10.55 -1.89 18.88
CA SER A 49 -10.54 -0.81 19.87
C SER A 49 -9.59 0.33 19.45
N VAL A 50 -8.40 -0.01 18.96
CA VAL A 50 -7.41 0.96 18.47
C VAL A 50 -7.93 1.72 17.27
N LEU A 51 -8.55 1.03 16.32
CA LEU A 51 -9.13 1.64 15.12
C LEU A 51 -10.28 2.59 15.47
N GLU A 52 -11.19 2.18 16.36
CA GLU A 52 -12.30 3.04 16.83
C GLU A 52 -11.78 4.36 17.41
N SER A 53 -10.67 4.33 18.16
CA SER A 53 -10.04 5.56 18.70
C SER A 53 -9.51 6.52 17.63
N CYS A 54 -9.33 6.05 16.39
CA CYS A 54 -8.83 6.83 15.26
C CYS A 54 -9.91 7.20 14.24
N ARG A 55 -11.17 6.81 14.45
CA ARG A 55 -12.28 6.93 13.49
C ARG A 55 -12.51 8.34 12.95
N ASP A 56 -12.26 9.37 13.75
CA ASP A 56 -12.45 10.76 13.34
C ASP A 56 -11.39 11.25 12.32
N ARG A 57 -10.29 10.51 12.18
CA ARG A 57 -9.15 10.89 11.32
C ARG A 57 -9.02 10.01 10.08
N VAL A 58 -9.60 8.81 10.09
CA VAL A 58 -9.47 7.83 9.01
C VAL A 58 -10.81 7.16 8.72
N ARG A 59 -11.00 6.69 7.49
CA ARG A 59 -12.15 5.84 7.15
C ARG A 59 -11.84 4.40 7.56
N ILE A 60 -12.76 3.75 8.24
CA ILE A 60 -12.59 2.36 8.69
C ILE A 60 -13.61 1.46 7.99
N VAL A 61 -13.15 0.33 7.47
CA VAL A 61 -13.98 -0.75 6.93
C VAL A 61 -13.72 -2.00 7.76
N PHE A 62 -14.77 -2.54 8.37
CA PHE A 62 -14.71 -3.84 9.04
C PHE A 62 -15.31 -4.90 8.13
N GLN A 63 -14.64 -6.05 8.04
CA GLN A 63 -15.15 -7.22 7.35
C GLN A 63 -14.75 -8.51 8.08
N ASP A 64 -15.37 -9.63 7.73
CA ASP A 64 -14.89 -10.94 8.16
C ASP A 64 -13.57 -11.28 7.46
N ASN A 65 -12.72 -12.11 8.09
CA ASN A 65 -11.42 -12.47 7.54
C ASN A 65 -11.53 -13.17 6.17
N ARG A 66 -11.13 -12.48 5.12
CA ARG A 66 -11.17 -12.96 3.73
C ARG A 66 -9.81 -12.92 3.05
N GLY A 67 -8.76 -12.51 3.76
CA GLY A 67 -7.38 -12.45 3.31
C GLY A 67 -7.02 -11.11 2.68
N GLN A 68 -5.72 -10.93 2.43
CA GLN A 68 -5.12 -9.66 2.03
C GLN A 68 -5.75 -9.07 0.76
N ALA A 69 -6.00 -9.88 -0.28
CA ALA A 69 -6.64 -9.39 -1.50
C ALA A 69 -8.04 -8.80 -1.25
N ALA A 70 -8.84 -9.46 -0.42
CA ALA A 70 -10.18 -8.98 -0.09
C ALA A 70 -10.10 -7.65 0.68
N ALA A 71 -9.16 -7.53 1.62
CA ALA A 71 -8.92 -6.29 2.36
C ALA A 71 -8.49 -5.14 1.44
N ILE A 72 -7.52 -5.38 0.54
CA ILE A 72 -7.08 -4.37 -0.44
C ILE A 72 -8.24 -3.96 -1.34
N ASN A 73 -9.00 -4.92 -1.89
CA ASN A 73 -10.12 -4.63 -2.77
C ASN A 73 -11.20 -3.76 -2.08
N ALA A 74 -11.57 -4.10 -0.84
CA ALA A 74 -12.51 -3.30 -0.05
C ALA A 74 -11.98 -1.88 0.22
N GLY A 75 -10.67 -1.75 0.46
CA GLY A 75 -9.99 -0.47 0.60
C GLY A 75 -10.08 0.37 -0.67
N VAL A 76 -9.80 -0.23 -1.84
CA VAL A 76 -9.89 0.45 -3.14
C VAL A 76 -11.32 0.90 -3.43
N GLU A 77 -12.32 0.05 -3.18
CA GLU A 77 -13.74 0.37 -3.36
C GLU A 77 -14.20 1.54 -2.47
N ALA A 78 -13.70 1.59 -1.23
CA ALA A 78 -14.01 2.67 -0.29
C ALA A 78 -13.29 4.00 -0.58
N SER A 79 -12.32 3.99 -1.49
CA SER A 79 -11.40 5.09 -1.76
C SER A 79 -11.72 5.87 -3.05
N ARG A 80 -11.19 7.09 -3.17
CA ARG A 80 -11.49 8.03 -4.26
C ARG A 80 -10.26 8.66 -4.89
N GLY A 81 -9.08 8.59 -4.27
CA GLY A 81 -7.85 9.24 -4.71
C GLY A 81 -7.31 8.74 -6.04
N GLU A 82 -6.53 9.57 -6.72
CA GLU A 82 -5.97 9.24 -8.04
C GLU A 82 -4.89 8.14 -7.97
N PHE A 83 -4.06 8.17 -6.94
CA PHE A 83 -3.03 7.17 -6.68
C PHE A 83 -3.41 6.31 -5.48
N LEU A 84 -3.31 5.00 -5.63
CA LEU A 84 -3.53 4.00 -4.59
C LEU A 84 -2.17 3.67 -3.98
N CYS A 85 -1.99 3.93 -2.68
CA CYS A 85 -0.77 3.59 -1.94
C CYS A 85 -1.11 2.55 -0.87
N PHE A 86 -0.42 1.43 -0.86
CA PHE A 86 -0.70 0.32 0.07
C PHE A 86 0.27 0.36 1.24
N LEU A 87 -0.21 0.07 2.45
CA LEU A 87 0.55 0.05 3.69
C LEU A 87 0.09 -1.12 4.56
N ASP A 88 0.97 -2.09 4.82
CA ASP A 88 0.69 -3.14 5.79
C ASP A 88 0.65 -2.55 7.21
N ALA A 89 -0.22 -3.09 8.08
CA ALA A 89 -0.47 -2.52 9.41
C ALA A 89 0.70 -2.68 10.41
N ASP A 90 1.73 -3.47 10.07
CA ASP A 90 2.98 -3.64 10.82
C ASP A 90 4.14 -2.79 10.27
N ASP A 91 3.90 -1.97 9.25
CA ASP A 91 4.86 -1.04 8.70
C ASP A 91 4.51 0.43 9.00
N TRP A 92 5.47 1.33 8.78
CA TRP A 92 5.24 2.77 8.78
C TRP A 92 6.09 3.47 7.70
N TRP A 93 5.65 4.65 7.27
CA TRP A 93 6.37 5.44 6.27
C TRP A 93 7.24 6.54 6.86
N ALA A 94 8.37 6.79 6.21
CA ALA A 94 9.18 7.97 6.47
C ALA A 94 8.46 9.26 6.03
N PRO A 95 8.77 10.41 6.66
CA PRO A 95 8.26 11.71 6.21
C PRO A 95 8.58 11.99 4.73
N GLY A 96 7.62 12.58 4.01
CA GLY A 96 7.79 12.96 2.61
C GLY A 96 7.68 11.81 1.60
N LYS A 97 7.38 10.58 2.04
CA LYS A 97 7.17 9.41 1.17
C LYS A 97 6.10 9.67 0.12
N LEU A 98 4.92 10.16 0.53
CA LEU A 98 3.82 10.38 -0.42
C LEU A 98 4.15 11.47 -1.44
N ARG A 99 4.82 12.55 -1.02
CA ARG A 99 5.29 13.60 -1.93
C ARG A 99 6.22 13.03 -3.01
N ALA A 100 7.17 12.18 -2.62
CA ALA A 100 8.09 11.53 -3.55
C ALA A 100 7.35 10.61 -4.54
N VAL A 101 6.36 9.84 -4.06
CA VAL A 101 5.53 8.96 -4.93
C VAL A 101 4.71 9.78 -5.92
N VAL A 102 4.04 10.85 -5.47
CA VAL A 102 3.26 11.73 -6.34
C VAL A 102 4.16 12.41 -7.38
N ALA A 103 5.33 12.90 -6.98
CA ALA A 103 6.29 13.49 -7.91
C ALA A 103 6.76 12.48 -8.97
N ALA A 104 6.96 11.21 -8.60
CA ALA A 104 7.31 10.16 -9.55
C ALA A 104 6.21 9.95 -10.60
N PHE A 105 4.95 9.84 -10.18
CA PHE A 105 3.80 9.77 -11.11
C PHE A 105 3.66 11.00 -11.99
N GLN A 106 3.95 12.20 -11.47
CA GLN A 106 3.85 13.44 -12.24
C GLN A 106 4.99 13.64 -13.24
N SER A 107 6.16 13.06 -12.98
CA SER A 107 7.32 13.18 -13.87
C SER A 107 7.15 12.45 -15.20
N ASN A 108 6.27 11.43 -15.26
CA ASN A 108 5.92 10.73 -16.48
C ASN A 108 4.42 10.32 -16.45
N PRO A 109 3.56 10.92 -17.30
CA PRO A 109 2.12 10.62 -17.34
C PRO A 109 1.77 9.15 -17.60
N ASP A 110 2.67 8.40 -18.25
CA ASP A 110 2.49 6.99 -18.60
C ASP A 110 2.84 6.05 -17.44
N THR A 111 3.37 6.58 -16.32
CA THR A 111 3.68 5.77 -15.14
C THR A 111 2.40 5.23 -14.50
N VAL A 112 2.29 3.91 -14.42
CA VAL A 112 1.16 3.19 -13.81
C VAL A 112 1.48 2.59 -12.44
N LEU A 113 2.76 2.33 -12.17
CA LEU A 113 3.24 1.75 -10.92
C LEU A 113 4.50 2.51 -10.47
N VAL A 114 4.54 2.86 -9.19
CA VAL A 114 5.72 3.41 -8.51
C VAL A 114 6.02 2.50 -7.34
N TYR A 115 7.29 2.21 -7.13
CA TYR A 115 7.74 1.48 -5.96
C TYR A 115 9.06 2.03 -5.43
N HIS A 116 9.33 1.77 -4.16
CA HIS A 116 10.55 2.23 -3.50
C HIS A 116 11.13 1.14 -2.61
N ARG A 117 12.20 1.47 -1.90
CA ARG A 117 12.80 0.56 -0.93
C ARG A 117 12.08 0.63 0.41
N LEU A 118 12.09 -0.49 1.11
CA LEU A 118 11.72 -0.66 2.50
C LEU A 118 12.99 -1.01 3.29
N GLN A 119 13.17 -0.40 4.46
CA GLN A 119 14.28 -0.71 5.38
C GLN A 119 13.75 -1.67 6.45
N PRO A 120 14.13 -2.95 6.45
CA PRO A 120 13.62 -3.89 7.44
C PRO A 120 14.23 -3.59 8.81
N LEU A 121 13.40 -3.72 9.85
CA LEU A 121 13.75 -3.46 11.25
C LEU A 121 13.42 -4.68 12.12
N LEU A 122 14.13 -4.83 13.24
CA LEU A 122 13.71 -5.70 14.33
C LEU A 122 12.63 -5.01 15.17
N ALA A 123 11.96 -5.79 16.03
CA ALA A 123 10.94 -5.28 16.94
C ALA A 123 11.47 -4.23 17.94
N ASP A 124 12.79 -4.22 18.22
CA ASP A 124 13.44 -3.20 19.04
C ASP A 124 13.86 -1.94 18.25
N GLY A 125 13.52 -1.87 16.97
CA GLY A 125 13.87 -0.77 16.06
C GLY A 125 15.29 -0.82 15.51
N SER A 126 16.09 -1.84 15.83
CA SER A 126 17.42 -1.99 15.24
C SER A 126 17.33 -2.46 13.78
N LEU A 127 18.30 -2.02 12.97
CA LEU A 127 18.35 -2.37 11.55
C LEU A 127 18.79 -3.83 11.38
N THR A 128 18.11 -4.58 10.51
CA THR A 128 18.51 -5.96 10.17
C THR A 128 19.41 -5.99 8.93
N LEU A 129 18.79 -5.86 7.76
CA LEU A 129 19.39 -6.02 6.44
C LEU A 129 19.44 -4.68 5.70
N LYS A 130 20.14 -4.66 4.57
CA LYS A 130 20.10 -3.53 3.64
C LYS A 130 18.67 -3.32 3.12
N PRO A 131 18.28 -2.08 2.77
CA PRO A 131 16.98 -1.79 2.16
C PRO A 131 16.66 -2.72 0.97
N ILE A 132 15.41 -3.17 0.90
CA ILE A 132 14.89 -4.06 -0.14
C ILE A 132 13.82 -3.35 -0.98
N PRO A 133 13.73 -3.60 -2.30
CA PRO A 133 14.63 -4.42 -3.08
C PRO A 133 16.01 -3.75 -3.24
N ARG A 134 17.06 -4.56 -3.39
CA ARG A 134 18.44 -4.06 -3.52
C ARG A 134 18.64 -3.21 -4.78
N THR A 135 17.93 -3.56 -5.85
CA THR A 135 17.97 -2.87 -7.13
C THR A 135 16.59 -2.30 -7.44
N LEU A 136 16.55 -1.06 -7.92
CA LEU A 136 15.35 -0.45 -8.48
C LEU A 136 15.45 -0.47 -10.00
N CYS A 137 14.30 -0.60 -10.65
CA CYS A 137 14.11 -0.53 -12.08
C CYS A 137 13.18 0.64 -12.37
N ASP A 138 13.38 1.27 -13.52
CA ASP A 138 12.57 2.37 -14.03
C ASP A 138 12.33 2.18 -15.54
N GLY A 139 11.36 2.94 -16.06
CA GLY A 139 10.91 2.86 -17.45
C GLY A 139 9.97 1.69 -17.72
N ASP A 140 9.85 1.32 -19.00
CA ASP A 140 9.07 0.17 -19.44
C ASP A 140 9.77 -1.14 -19.04
N ILE A 141 9.23 -1.80 -18.02
CA ILE A 141 9.76 -3.04 -17.47
C ILE A 141 9.10 -4.29 -18.08
N SER A 142 8.10 -4.15 -18.94
CA SER A 142 7.42 -5.26 -19.63
C SER A 142 8.42 -6.15 -20.40
N ARG A 143 9.39 -5.54 -21.08
CA ARG A 143 10.45 -6.26 -21.80
C ARG A 143 11.38 -7.03 -20.86
N ARG A 144 11.64 -6.49 -19.66
CA ARG A 144 12.47 -7.18 -18.66
C ARG A 144 11.73 -8.40 -18.14
N LEU A 145 10.46 -8.24 -17.79
CA LEU A 145 9.59 -9.31 -17.31
C LEU A 145 9.41 -10.42 -18.33
N ALA A 146 9.17 -10.08 -19.60
CA ALA A 146 9.06 -11.06 -20.67
C ALA A 146 10.33 -11.91 -20.81
N ARG A 147 11.51 -11.31 -20.62
CA ARG A 147 12.81 -12.00 -20.72
C ARG A 147 13.20 -12.77 -19.46
N SER A 148 12.70 -12.37 -18.30
CA SER A 148 13.03 -12.96 -17.02
C SER A 148 11.95 -13.93 -16.51
N ALA A 149 10.95 -14.26 -17.33
CA ALA A 149 9.79 -15.07 -16.95
C ALA A 149 9.06 -14.49 -15.72
N GLY A 150 8.89 -13.16 -15.69
CA GLY A 150 8.24 -12.43 -14.61
C GLY A 150 9.15 -12.12 -13.42
N TRP A 151 10.43 -12.48 -13.48
CA TRP A 151 11.37 -12.23 -12.39
C TRP A 151 11.88 -10.78 -12.40
N TRP A 152 11.52 -10.01 -11.38
CA TRP A 152 12.04 -8.66 -11.17
C TRP A 152 12.19 -8.39 -9.67
N PRO A 153 12.92 -7.33 -9.26
CA PRO A 153 13.13 -7.02 -7.85
C PRO A 153 11.81 -6.63 -7.16
N PHE A 154 11.14 -7.64 -6.64
CA PHE A 154 9.78 -7.54 -6.13
C PHE A 154 9.72 -6.63 -4.88
N PRO A 155 8.90 -5.56 -4.90
CA PRO A 155 8.68 -4.72 -3.73
C PRO A 155 7.69 -5.34 -2.75
N MET A 156 7.83 -5.01 -1.46
CA MET A 156 6.83 -5.35 -0.44
C MET A 156 5.58 -4.47 -0.58
N THR A 157 4.41 -4.94 -0.13
CA THR A 157 3.13 -4.21 -0.20
C THR A 157 3.25 -2.73 0.15
N SER A 158 3.86 -2.43 1.31
CA SER A 158 4.02 -1.07 1.85
C SER A 158 4.85 -0.11 1.00
N ALA A 159 5.58 -0.66 0.01
CA ALA A 159 6.41 0.10 -0.90
C ALA A 159 5.78 0.28 -2.30
N ILE A 160 4.54 -0.17 -2.51
CA ILE A 160 3.86 -0.14 -3.81
C ILE A 160 2.85 1.02 -3.85
N ALA A 161 2.82 1.72 -4.98
CA ALA A 161 1.76 2.62 -5.36
C ALA A 161 1.34 2.39 -6.81
N VAL A 162 0.04 2.49 -7.09
CA VAL A 162 -0.56 2.23 -8.41
C VAL A 162 -1.48 3.39 -8.80
N LYS A 163 -1.45 3.78 -10.07
CA LYS A 163 -2.40 4.75 -10.63
C LYS A 163 -3.78 4.13 -10.73
N ARG A 164 -4.82 4.79 -10.22
CA ARG A 164 -6.19 4.21 -10.19
C ARG A 164 -6.67 3.79 -11.57
N SER A 165 -6.40 4.57 -12.61
CA SER A 165 -6.83 4.21 -13.97
C SER A 165 -6.24 2.88 -14.45
N ALA A 166 -5.02 2.54 -14.00
CA ALA A 166 -4.43 1.24 -14.27
C ALA A 166 -5.19 0.14 -13.51
N TRP A 167 -5.48 0.39 -12.23
CA TRP A 167 -6.32 -0.52 -11.43
C TRP A 167 -7.68 -0.79 -12.07
N GLU A 168 -8.37 0.25 -12.52
CA GLU A 168 -9.69 0.14 -13.16
C GLU A 168 -9.62 -0.64 -14.49
N ALA A 169 -8.50 -0.56 -15.21
CA ALA A 169 -8.29 -1.31 -16.44
C ALA A 169 -8.04 -2.82 -16.20
N VAL A 170 -7.38 -3.16 -15.10
CA VAL A 170 -7.03 -4.56 -14.75
C VAL A 170 -8.13 -5.26 -13.96
N GLY A 171 -8.74 -4.54 -13.03
CA GLY A 171 -9.74 -5.06 -12.10
C GLY A 171 -9.18 -5.48 -10.75
N ALA A 172 -10.10 -5.91 -9.88
CA ALA A 172 -9.82 -6.31 -8.51
C ALA A 172 -8.88 -7.52 -8.43
N ILE A 173 -8.13 -7.62 -7.33
CA ILE A 173 -7.27 -8.78 -7.05
C ILE A 173 -8.16 -10.02 -6.89
N PRO A 174 -7.87 -11.12 -7.59
CA PRO A 174 -8.65 -12.35 -7.45
C PRO A 174 -8.67 -12.88 -6.00
N SER A 175 -9.82 -13.35 -5.53
CA SER A 175 -10.03 -13.70 -4.12
C SER A 175 -9.20 -14.90 -3.63
N GLN A 176 -8.58 -15.68 -4.53
CA GLN A 176 -7.66 -16.75 -4.15
C GLN A 176 -6.36 -16.24 -3.50
N PHE A 177 -5.99 -14.97 -3.70
CA PHE A 177 -4.81 -14.36 -3.09
C PHE A 177 -5.08 -13.98 -1.63
N ARG A 178 -5.13 -14.98 -0.74
CA ARG A 178 -5.31 -14.75 0.70
C ARG A 178 -4.07 -14.16 1.38
N ILE A 179 -2.90 -14.47 0.84
CA ILE A 179 -1.59 -13.94 1.21
C ILE A 179 -0.84 -13.53 -0.06
N SER A 180 0.17 -12.67 0.07
CA SER A 180 1.00 -12.20 -1.06
C SER A 180 0.16 -11.62 -2.20
N ALA A 181 -0.87 -10.84 -1.87
CA ALA A 181 -1.73 -10.17 -2.85
C ALA A 181 -0.97 -9.06 -3.60
N ASP A 182 0.11 -8.56 -3.01
CA ASP A 182 1.10 -7.71 -3.67
C ASP A 182 1.66 -8.36 -4.95
N ALA A 183 1.75 -9.69 -5.03
CA ALA A 183 2.21 -10.40 -6.23
C ALA A 183 1.35 -10.08 -7.47
N TRP A 184 0.05 -9.87 -7.26
CA TRP A 184 -0.85 -9.41 -8.31
C TRP A 184 -0.58 -7.96 -8.71
N LEU A 185 -0.37 -7.08 -7.72
CA LEU A 185 -0.06 -5.66 -7.96
C LEU A 185 1.22 -5.52 -8.79
N ALA A 186 2.29 -6.14 -8.34
CA ALA A 186 3.59 -6.07 -8.98
C ALA A 186 3.73 -6.99 -10.20
N GLY A 187 2.78 -7.88 -10.46
CA GLY A 187 2.81 -8.81 -11.59
C GLY A 187 1.98 -8.38 -12.80
N ILE A 188 0.94 -7.56 -12.61
CA ILE A 188 -0.02 -7.23 -13.69
C ILE A 188 0.08 -5.79 -14.20
N TYR A 189 0.46 -4.82 -13.35
CA TYR A 189 0.71 -3.44 -13.76
C TYR A 189 2.05 -3.11 -14.46
N PRO A 190 3.12 -3.93 -14.44
CA PRO A 190 4.42 -3.56 -15.01
C PRO A 190 4.58 -3.75 -16.52
#